data_AF-U1WZA8-F1
#
_entry.id   AF-U1WZA8-F1
#
_cell.length_a   1.000
_cell.length_b   1.000
_cell.length_c   1.000
_cell.angle_alpha   90.00
_cell.angle_beta   90.00
_cell.angle_gamma   90.00
#
_symmetry.space_group_name_H-M   'P 1'
#
loop_
_entity.id
_entity.type
_entity.pdbx_description
1 polymer ?
#
loop_
_entity_poly.entity_id
_entity_poly.type
_entity_poly.pdbx_seq_one_letter_code
_entity_poly.pdbx_strand_id
1 'polypeptide(L)'
;MALKKQTVWLLSMLAVLVVLSAYYLVQGPSEQVPVASKSTNEAAGIPPVPANDKGVSVETKQVAPQPEGMPATTPTDDYFTGYKMQRDAQQEQEIGQFMEVMSNSDAKPAAIAEAKKKLEELSALKDNQTQVEELVKSLGSYKDVVVIARDDMVRVVVQTETLKRDKVVEIIGVVKQHMKVPGNNIVVSYKP
;
A
#
# COMPACT_ATOMS: atom_id res chain seq x y z
N MET A 1 11.06 -51.82 -0.24
CA MET A 1 9.62 -51.48 -0.28
C MET A 1 9.36 -50.71 -1.56
N ALA A 2 8.64 -51.32 -2.50
CA ALA A 2 8.36 -50.73 -3.80
C ALA A 2 7.33 -49.60 -3.64
N LEU A 3 7.79 -48.34 -3.66
CA LEU A 3 6.92 -47.20 -3.88
C LEU A 3 6.27 -47.42 -5.24
N LYS A 4 5.00 -47.81 -5.23
CA LYS A 4 4.20 -48.04 -6.44
C LYS A 4 4.29 -46.76 -7.27
N LYS A 5 4.49 -46.88 -8.58
CA LYS A 5 4.62 -45.74 -9.53
C LYS A 5 3.49 -44.70 -9.37
N GLN A 6 2.37 -45.13 -8.80
CA GLN A 6 1.23 -44.33 -8.38
C GLN A 6 1.54 -43.29 -7.28
N THR A 7 2.42 -43.59 -6.33
CA THR A 7 2.84 -42.66 -5.25
C THR A 7 3.73 -41.54 -5.78
N VAL A 8 4.50 -41.79 -6.85
CA VAL A 8 5.32 -40.76 -7.52
C VAL A 8 4.43 -39.77 -8.26
N TRP A 9 3.39 -40.26 -8.93
CA TRP A 9 2.39 -39.39 -9.56
C TRP A 9 1.59 -38.58 -8.52
N LEU A 10 1.25 -39.22 -7.39
CA LEU A 10 0.49 -38.59 -6.31
C LEU A 10 1.32 -37.56 -5.52
N LEU A 11 2.62 -37.83 -5.28
CA LEU A 11 3.52 -36.84 -4.68
C LEU A 11 3.76 -35.64 -5.59
N SER A 12 3.88 -35.86 -6.91
CA SER A 12 4.02 -34.75 -7.85
C SER A 12 2.78 -33.87 -7.88
N MET A 13 1.59 -34.46 -7.86
CA MET A 13 0.33 -33.71 -7.75
C MET A 13 0.21 -32.95 -6.41
N LEU A 14 0.62 -33.56 -5.30
CA LEU A 14 0.63 -32.94 -3.97
C LEU A 14 1.59 -31.75 -3.90
N ALA A 15 2.80 -31.90 -4.46
CA ALA A 15 3.80 -30.84 -4.50
C ALA A 15 3.31 -29.62 -5.31
N VAL A 16 2.64 -29.85 -6.44
CA VAL A 16 2.03 -28.78 -7.25
C VAL A 16 0.96 -28.04 -6.43
N LEU A 17 0.12 -28.75 -5.68
CA LEU A 17 -0.95 -28.14 -4.87
C LEU A 17 -0.40 -27.27 -3.73
N VAL A 18 0.69 -27.70 -3.08
CA VAL A 18 1.38 -26.91 -2.03
C VAL A 18 2.05 -25.66 -2.60
N VAL A 19 2.62 -25.74 -3.80
CA VAL A 19 3.20 -24.57 -4.46
C VAL A 19 2.12 -23.58 -4.86
N LEU A 20 0.96 -24.05 -5.37
CA LEU A 20 -0.17 -23.17 -5.62
C LEU A 20 -0.73 -22.55 -4.33
N SER A 21 -0.85 -23.31 -3.23
CA SER A 21 -1.36 -22.76 -1.96
C SER A 21 -0.41 -21.72 -1.37
N ALA A 22 0.90 -21.94 -1.45
CA ALA A 22 1.90 -20.95 -1.07
C ALA A 22 1.86 -19.71 -1.98
N TYR A 23 1.67 -19.91 -3.29
CA TYR A 23 1.51 -18.83 -4.25
C TYR A 23 0.27 -17.96 -3.96
N TYR A 24 -0.86 -18.59 -3.61
CA TYR A 24 -2.07 -17.87 -3.22
C TYR A 24 -1.99 -17.21 -1.84
N LEU A 25 -1.23 -17.78 -0.89
CA LEU A 25 -0.96 -17.14 0.40
C LEU A 25 -0.05 -15.90 0.26
N VAL A 26 0.88 -15.89 -0.69
CA VAL A 26 1.79 -14.77 -0.97
C VAL A 26 1.12 -13.64 -1.77
N GLN A 27 0.10 -13.93 -2.59
CA GLN A 27 -0.58 -12.91 -3.41
C GLN A 27 -1.78 -12.24 -2.75
N GLY A 28 -2.17 -12.64 -1.53
CA GLY A 28 -3.32 -12.07 -0.84
C GLY A 28 -4.65 -12.37 -1.55
N PRO A 29 -5.80 -12.17 -0.88
CA PRO A 29 -7.09 -12.61 -1.38
C PRO A 29 -7.50 -11.81 -2.63
N SER A 30 -7.47 -12.44 -3.80
CA SER A 30 -8.24 -11.97 -4.95
C SER A 30 -9.69 -12.38 -4.76
N GLU A 31 -10.57 -11.41 -5.00
CA GLU A 31 -12.00 -11.47 -4.73
C GLU A 31 -12.71 -12.65 -5.42
N GLN A 32 -13.44 -13.38 -4.58
CA GLN A 32 -14.81 -13.84 -4.76
C GLN A 32 -15.23 -14.32 -6.17
N VAL A 33 -15.23 -15.64 -6.32
CA VAL A 33 -16.00 -16.34 -7.36
C VAL A 33 -17.49 -16.22 -6.99
N PRO A 34 -18.39 -15.73 -7.87
CA PRO A 34 -19.81 -15.67 -7.57
C PRO A 34 -20.38 -17.08 -7.66
N VAL A 35 -20.60 -17.71 -6.51
CA VAL A 35 -21.34 -18.98 -6.46
C VAL A 35 -22.82 -18.64 -6.45
N ALA A 36 -23.41 -18.62 -7.65
CA ALA A 36 -24.85 -18.72 -7.81
C ALA A 36 -25.32 -20.09 -7.28
N SER A 37 -25.92 -20.10 -6.09
CA SER A 37 -26.74 -21.22 -5.61
C SER A 37 -28.04 -20.69 -4.99
N LYS A 38 -29.05 -20.80 -5.84
CA LYS A 38 -30.50 -20.80 -5.64
C LYS A 38 -30.96 -21.25 -4.25
N SER A 39 -31.75 -20.44 -3.56
CA SER A 39 -32.84 -20.89 -2.69
C SER A 39 -33.95 -19.85 -2.61
N THR A 40 -35.14 -20.34 -2.96
CA THR A 40 -36.47 -19.74 -2.98
C THR A 40 -36.88 -19.11 -1.65
N ASN A 41 -37.43 -17.88 -1.68
CA ASN A 41 -38.80 -17.67 -1.20
C ASN A 41 -39.41 -16.36 -1.71
N GLU A 42 -40.66 -16.48 -2.16
CA GLU A 42 -41.56 -15.47 -2.70
C GLU A 42 -42.07 -14.48 -1.65
N ALA A 43 -42.29 -13.21 -2.05
CA ALA A 43 -43.59 -12.54 -1.96
C ALA A 43 -43.53 -11.10 -2.52
N ALA A 44 -44.39 -10.85 -3.54
CA ALA A 44 -45.08 -9.60 -3.95
C ALA A 44 -44.30 -8.26 -3.96
N GLY A 45 -44.20 -7.47 -5.04
CA GLY A 45 -45.05 -7.29 -6.22
C GLY A 45 -45.41 -5.80 -6.34
N ILE A 46 -44.87 -5.09 -7.35
CA ILE A 46 -45.41 -3.96 -8.16
C ILE A 46 -44.33 -3.57 -9.22
N PRO A 47 -44.65 -3.49 -10.52
CA PRO A 47 -43.80 -2.90 -11.59
C PRO A 47 -44.42 -1.60 -12.19
N PRO A 48 -43.86 -0.91 -13.22
CA PRO A 48 -42.47 -0.52 -13.54
C PRO A 48 -42.31 0.98 -14.00
N VAL A 49 -41.08 1.35 -14.40
CA VAL A 49 -40.59 2.44 -15.33
C VAL A 49 -40.25 3.86 -14.77
N PRO A 50 -39.42 4.69 -15.47
CA PRO A 50 -37.94 4.61 -15.59
C PRO A 50 -37.22 5.99 -15.40
N ALA A 51 -35.93 6.06 -15.05
CA ALA A 51 -35.05 7.20 -15.44
C ALA A 51 -33.57 7.03 -15.05
N ASN A 52 -32.75 7.05 -16.09
CA ASN A 52 -31.38 7.52 -16.24
C ASN A 52 -30.81 8.44 -15.12
N ASP A 53 -29.68 8.08 -14.49
CA ASP A 53 -28.56 9.03 -14.24
C ASP A 53 -27.26 8.28 -13.88
N LYS A 54 -26.15 8.67 -14.52
CA LYS A 54 -24.81 8.10 -14.30
C LYS A 54 -24.19 8.76 -13.06
N GLY A 55 -24.46 8.19 -11.89
CA GLY A 55 -23.85 8.58 -10.62
C GLY A 55 -22.66 7.71 -10.24
N VAL A 56 -21.52 8.36 -9.98
CA VAL A 56 -20.28 7.82 -9.41
C VAL A 56 -20.56 7.09 -8.10
N SER A 57 -20.12 5.84 -7.98
CA SER A 57 -20.22 5.02 -6.76
C SER A 57 -19.19 5.48 -5.72
N VAL A 58 -19.68 6.04 -4.61
CA VAL A 58 -18.93 6.26 -3.37
C VAL A 58 -19.40 5.20 -2.38
N GLU A 59 -18.56 4.20 -2.11
CA GLU A 59 -18.84 3.19 -1.11
C GLU A 59 -18.45 3.72 0.28
N THR A 60 -19.46 4.22 1.00
CA THR A 60 -19.35 4.61 2.41
C THR A 60 -19.51 3.34 3.26
N LYS A 61 -18.41 2.79 3.78
CA LYS A 61 -18.47 1.74 4.81
C LYS A 61 -18.23 2.35 6.19
N GLN A 62 -19.33 2.52 6.93
CA GLN A 62 -19.35 2.80 8.37
C GLN A 62 -18.60 1.72 9.15
N VAL A 63 -17.84 2.14 10.17
CA VAL A 63 -17.42 1.28 11.29
C VAL A 63 -17.73 2.02 12.60
N ALA A 64 -18.17 1.23 13.58
CA ALA A 64 -18.90 1.54 14.80
C ALA A 64 -18.11 2.34 15.88
N PRO A 65 -18.77 2.81 16.97
CA PRO A 65 -18.27 3.86 17.87
C PRO A 65 -17.25 3.34 18.90
N GLN A 66 -16.22 4.14 19.18
CA GLN A 66 -15.26 3.92 20.26
C GLN A 66 -15.16 5.15 21.20
N PRO A 67 -14.72 4.94 22.45
CA PRO A 67 -15.22 5.64 23.63
C PRO A 67 -14.61 7.03 23.86
N GLU A 68 -15.39 7.87 24.52
CA GLU A 68 -15.08 9.26 24.90
C GLU A 68 -13.85 9.34 25.82
N GLY A 69 -12.85 10.14 25.44
CA GLY A 69 -11.72 10.43 26.34
C GLY A 69 -10.40 10.93 25.74
N MET A 70 -10.22 10.93 24.41
CA MET A 70 -9.08 11.56 23.73
C MET A 70 -9.55 12.77 22.90
N PRO A 71 -8.72 13.81 22.70
CA PRO A 71 -9.03 14.86 21.72
C PRO A 71 -9.37 14.18 20.40
N ALA A 72 -10.56 14.45 19.87
CA ALA A 72 -11.11 13.80 18.70
C ALA A 72 -10.18 14.01 17.50
N THR A 73 -9.25 13.08 17.35
CA THR A 73 -8.42 12.94 16.16
C THR A 73 -9.36 12.30 15.15
N THR A 74 -9.56 12.97 14.01
CA THR A 74 -10.42 12.42 12.97
C THR A 74 -9.85 11.07 12.54
N PRO A 75 -10.67 10.10 12.11
CA PRO A 75 -10.18 8.79 11.62
C PRO A 75 -9.10 8.90 10.53
N THR A 76 -9.05 10.06 9.87
CA THR A 76 -8.09 10.41 8.85
C THR A 76 -6.74 10.87 9.41
N ASP A 77 -6.68 11.50 10.59
CA ASP A 77 -5.42 11.78 11.29
C ASP A 77 -4.73 10.50 11.74
N ASP A 78 -5.51 9.54 12.25
CA ASP A 78 -5.03 8.23 12.65
C ASP A 78 -4.47 7.46 11.45
N TYR A 79 -5.05 7.66 10.26
CA TYR A 79 -4.52 7.08 9.03
C TYR A 79 -3.11 7.59 8.71
N PHE A 80 -2.90 8.92 8.66
CA PHE A 80 -1.58 9.47 8.33
C PHE A 80 -0.53 9.16 9.41
N THR A 81 -0.91 9.28 10.68
CA THR A 81 -0.03 8.98 11.82
C THR A 81 0.34 7.50 11.87
N GLY A 82 -0.65 6.62 11.79
CA GLY A 82 -0.45 5.17 11.78
C GLY A 82 0.37 4.71 10.58
N TYR A 83 0.14 5.30 9.40
CA TYR A 83 0.92 4.99 8.21
C TYR A 83 2.38 5.44 8.33
N LYS A 84 2.64 6.65 8.84
CA LYS A 84 4.02 7.11 9.11
C LYS A 84 4.71 6.21 10.11
N MET A 85 4.05 5.85 11.20
CA MET A 85 4.59 4.93 12.20
C MET A 85 4.91 3.56 11.57
N GLN A 86 4.03 3.02 10.73
CA GLN A 86 4.26 1.76 10.03
C GLN A 86 5.42 1.84 9.04
N ARG A 87 5.50 2.92 8.25
CA ARG A 87 6.62 3.18 7.33
C ARG A 87 7.93 3.24 8.10
N ASP A 88 7.97 4.02 9.17
CA ASP A 88 9.17 4.23 9.97
C ASP A 88 9.60 2.92 10.64
N ALA A 89 8.66 2.10 11.12
CA ALA A 89 8.95 0.76 11.64
C ALA A 89 9.51 -0.20 10.57
N GLN A 90 8.98 -0.16 9.34
CA GLN A 90 9.54 -0.95 8.23
C GLN A 90 10.95 -0.50 7.86
N GLN A 91 11.18 0.81 7.79
CA GLN A 91 12.51 1.37 7.50
C GLN A 91 13.51 1.01 8.59
N GLU A 92 13.12 1.07 9.86
CA GLU A 92 13.97 0.66 10.97
C GLU A 92 14.34 -0.82 10.88
N GLN A 93 13.39 -1.67 10.48
CA GLN A 93 13.65 -3.09 10.26
C GLN A 93 14.62 -3.33 9.08
N GLU A 94 14.52 -2.56 8.00
CA GLU A 94 15.45 -2.62 6.86
C GLU A 94 16.86 -2.14 7.26
N ILE A 95 16.94 -1.02 8.00
CA ILE A 95 18.20 -0.52 8.55
C ILE A 95 18.83 -1.58 9.46
N GLY A 96 18.05 -2.19 10.35
CA GLY A 96 18.52 -3.27 11.22
C GLY A 96 19.09 -4.45 10.43
N GLN A 97 18.42 -4.88 9.36
CA GLN A 97 18.91 -5.95 8.48
C GLN A 97 20.23 -5.58 7.80
N PHE A 98 20.36 -4.35 7.27
CA PHE A 98 21.61 -3.91 6.66
C PHE A 98 22.74 -3.78 7.69
N MET A 99 22.45 -3.29 8.89
CA MET A 99 23.42 -3.22 9.99
C MET A 99 23.87 -4.60 10.46
N GLU A 100 22.97 -5.59 10.49
CA GLU A 100 23.30 -6.98 10.81
C GLU A 100 24.26 -7.57 9.75
N VAL A 101 23.97 -7.37 8.46
CA VAL A 101 24.87 -7.80 7.37
C VAL A 101 26.24 -7.13 7.48
N MET A 102 26.30 -5.85 7.85
CA MET A 102 27.55 -5.12 8.04
C MET A 102 28.33 -5.55 9.29
N SER A 103 27.62 -6.01 10.33
CA SER A 103 28.23 -6.44 11.60
C SER A 103 28.58 -7.94 11.61
N ASN A 104 28.08 -8.70 10.64
CA ASN A 104 28.36 -10.12 10.50
C ASN A 104 29.77 -10.35 9.95
N SER A 105 30.64 -10.93 10.78
CA SER A 105 32.03 -11.27 10.45
C SER A 105 32.18 -12.28 9.31
N ASP A 106 31.14 -13.07 9.03
CA ASP A 106 31.13 -14.07 7.94
C ASP A 106 30.55 -13.51 6.63
N ALA A 107 30.07 -12.26 6.63
CA ALA A 107 29.51 -11.64 5.44
C ALA A 107 30.59 -11.39 4.37
N LYS A 108 30.22 -11.62 3.11
CA LYS A 108 31.12 -11.35 1.97
C LYS A 108 31.36 -9.84 1.88
N PRO A 109 32.58 -9.37 1.54
CA PRO A 109 32.87 -7.95 1.35
C PRO A 109 31.92 -7.23 0.38
N ALA A 110 31.44 -7.93 -0.65
CA ALA A 110 30.44 -7.41 -1.58
C ALA A 110 29.07 -7.14 -0.93
N ALA A 111 28.62 -8.02 -0.02
CA ALA A 111 27.35 -7.86 0.70
C ALA A 111 27.42 -6.71 1.70
N ILE A 112 28.57 -6.52 2.36
CA ILE A 112 28.81 -5.37 3.27
C ILE A 112 28.77 -4.05 2.47
N ALA A 113 29.41 -4.02 1.30
CA ALA A 113 29.38 -2.85 0.41
C ALA A 113 27.97 -2.56 -0.10
N GLU A 114 27.20 -3.59 -0.47
CA GLU A 114 25.81 -3.46 -0.91
C GLU A 114 24.89 -2.96 0.22
N ALA A 115 25.01 -3.52 1.42
CA ALA A 115 24.26 -3.09 2.60
C ALA A 115 24.54 -1.62 2.94
N LYS A 116 25.83 -1.21 2.91
CA LYS A 116 26.21 0.21 3.10
C LYS A 116 25.59 1.11 2.03
N LYS A 117 25.67 0.71 0.76
CA LYS A 117 25.07 1.45 -0.36
C LYS A 117 23.56 1.58 -0.19
N LYS A 118 22.87 0.50 0.19
CA LYS A 118 21.43 0.51 0.44
C LYS A 118 21.03 1.40 1.62
N LEU A 119 21.83 1.43 2.67
CA LEU A 119 21.62 2.33 3.81
C LEU A 119 21.77 3.80 3.41
N GLU A 120 22.79 4.14 2.61
CA GLU A 120 22.95 5.51 2.07
C GLU A 120 21.80 5.89 1.11
N GLU A 121 21.39 4.98 0.22
CA GLU A 121 20.25 5.17 -0.68
C GLU A 121 18.94 5.39 0.10
N LEU A 122 18.70 4.60 1.14
CA LEU A 122 17.51 4.70 1.99
C LEU A 122 17.50 6.00 2.80
N SER A 123 18.65 6.44 3.31
CA SER A 123 18.77 7.74 3.99
C SER A 123 18.47 8.89 3.03
N ALA A 124 19.08 8.89 1.85
CA ALA A 124 18.82 9.92 0.83
C ALA A 124 17.35 9.92 0.39
N LEU A 125 16.73 8.73 0.25
CA LEU A 125 15.31 8.61 -0.04
C LEU A 125 14.45 9.24 1.05
N LYS A 126 14.74 8.97 2.32
CA LYS A 126 14.04 9.53 3.48
C LYS A 126 14.15 11.05 3.55
N ASP A 127 15.33 11.59 3.31
CA ASP A 127 15.56 13.04 3.27
C ASP A 127 14.73 13.67 2.14
N ASN A 128 14.75 13.08 0.95
CA ASN A 128 13.96 13.54 -0.18
C ASN A 128 12.46 13.45 0.09
N GLN A 129 11.98 12.36 0.69
CA GLN A 129 10.57 12.22 1.08
C GLN A 129 10.16 13.32 2.06
N THR A 130 10.97 13.57 3.09
CA THR A 130 10.68 14.58 4.12
C THR A 130 10.63 15.99 3.50
N GLN A 131 11.61 16.32 2.65
CA GLN A 131 11.62 17.60 1.94
C GLN A 131 10.39 17.77 1.04
N VAL A 132 10.01 16.73 0.30
CA VAL A 132 8.81 16.76 -0.54
C VAL A 132 7.55 16.90 0.31
N GLU A 133 7.43 16.17 1.43
CA GLU A 133 6.31 16.30 2.36
C GLU A 133 6.16 17.74 2.85
N GLU A 134 7.26 18.37 3.27
CA GLU A 134 7.26 19.73 3.80
C GLU A 134 6.97 20.79 2.72
N LEU A 135 7.52 20.62 1.51
CA LEU A 135 7.22 21.47 0.36
C LEU A 135 5.75 21.34 -0.06
N VAL A 136 5.21 20.12 -0.11
CA VAL A 136 3.82 19.88 -0.49
C VAL A 136 2.88 20.45 0.57
N LYS A 137 3.18 20.26 1.87
CA LYS A 137 2.43 20.91 2.97
C LYS A 137 2.38 22.41 2.80
N SER A 138 3.50 23.03 2.45
CA SER A 138 3.62 24.47 2.26
C SER A 138 2.89 24.98 1.01
N LEU A 139 2.84 24.20 -0.08
CA LEU A 139 2.22 24.57 -1.37
C LEU A 139 0.69 24.69 -1.33
N GLY A 140 0.05 23.90 -0.46
CA GLY A 140 -1.41 23.80 -0.40
C GLY A 140 -1.99 23.99 0.99
N SER A 141 -1.17 24.34 1.98
CA SER A 141 -1.57 24.43 3.40
C SER A 141 -2.31 23.17 3.87
N TYR A 142 -1.80 22.01 3.47
CA TYR A 142 -2.42 20.72 3.78
C TYR A 142 -2.17 20.35 5.22
N LYS A 143 -3.17 19.73 5.86
CA LYS A 143 -3.10 19.36 7.28
C LYS A 143 -2.00 18.32 7.51
N ASP A 144 -1.98 17.26 6.70
CA ASP A 144 -0.89 16.30 6.66
C ASP A 144 -0.63 15.80 5.24
N VAL A 145 0.59 15.33 5.01
CA VAL A 145 1.07 14.78 3.73
C VAL A 145 1.95 13.59 4.04
N VAL A 146 1.78 12.52 3.28
CA VAL A 146 2.62 11.33 3.33
C VAL A 146 3.13 11.03 1.93
N VAL A 147 4.44 10.94 1.80
CA VAL A 147 5.12 10.53 0.57
C VAL A 147 5.62 9.11 0.73
N ILE A 148 5.24 8.24 -0.19
CA ILE A 148 5.54 6.81 -0.18
C ILE A 148 6.34 6.53 -1.43
N ALA A 149 7.64 6.28 -1.27
CA ALA A 149 8.48 5.80 -2.34
C ALA A 149 8.75 4.31 -2.13
N ARG A 150 8.38 3.52 -3.13
CA ARG A 150 8.61 2.07 -3.19
C ARG A 150 9.16 1.78 -4.58
N ASP A 151 10.36 1.22 -4.63
CA ASP A 151 11.06 0.92 -5.87
C ASP A 151 11.15 2.17 -6.75
N ASP A 152 10.45 2.15 -7.90
CA ASP A 152 10.40 3.25 -8.86
C ASP A 152 9.10 4.06 -8.80
N MET A 153 8.15 3.72 -7.93
CA MET A 153 6.87 4.41 -7.79
C MET A 153 6.82 5.31 -6.57
N VAL A 154 6.30 6.52 -6.76
CA VAL A 154 6.07 7.49 -5.68
C VAL A 154 4.58 7.79 -5.57
N ARG A 155 4.00 7.44 -4.43
CA ARG A 155 2.62 7.81 -4.09
C ARG A 155 2.63 8.95 -3.09
N VAL A 156 1.96 10.04 -3.42
CA VAL A 156 1.76 11.18 -2.52
C VAL A 156 0.31 11.20 -2.09
N VAL A 157 0.08 11.13 -0.77
CA VAL A 157 -1.25 11.22 -0.17
C VAL A 157 -1.34 12.51 0.62
N VAL A 158 -2.35 13.32 0.33
CA VAL A 158 -2.53 14.66 0.92
C VAL A 158 -3.84 14.69 1.72
N GLN A 159 -3.80 15.23 2.93
CA GLN A 159 -4.98 15.45 3.77
C GLN A 159 -5.68 16.76 3.37
N THR A 160 -6.75 16.63 2.59
CA THR A 160 -7.60 17.72 2.13
C THR A 160 -8.94 17.19 1.65
N GLU A 161 -10.00 17.98 1.80
CA GLU A 161 -11.33 17.65 1.27
C GLU A 161 -11.36 17.67 -0.26
N THR A 162 -10.55 18.53 -0.88
CA THR A 162 -10.54 18.72 -2.34
C THR A 162 -9.13 18.95 -2.87
N LEU A 163 -8.78 18.24 -3.95
CA LEU A 163 -7.51 18.42 -4.65
C LEU A 163 -7.76 18.86 -6.10
N LYS A 164 -7.40 20.10 -6.42
CA LYS A 164 -7.52 20.66 -7.77
C LYS A 164 -6.42 20.11 -8.69
N ARG A 165 -6.74 19.95 -9.97
CA ARG A 165 -5.78 19.46 -10.98
C ARG A 165 -4.51 20.30 -11.04
N ASP A 166 -4.63 21.62 -10.91
CA ASP A 166 -3.47 22.53 -10.90
C ASP A 166 -2.50 22.19 -9.77
N LYS A 167 -3.03 21.90 -8.58
CA LYS A 167 -2.24 21.48 -7.41
C LYS A 167 -1.63 20.09 -7.58
N VAL A 168 -2.33 19.17 -8.24
CA VAL A 168 -1.75 17.85 -8.59
C VAL A 168 -0.51 18.02 -9.47
N VAL A 169 -0.58 18.89 -10.48
CA VAL A 169 0.56 19.13 -11.39
C VAL A 169 1.74 19.78 -10.65
N GLU A 170 1.47 20.73 -9.75
CA GLU A 170 2.51 21.32 -8.87
C GLU A 170 3.19 20.26 -8.01
N ILE A 171 2.42 19.39 -7.34
CA ILE A 171 2.94 18.30 -6.50
C ILE A 171 3.82 17.35 -7.31
N ILE A 172 3.35 16.93 -8.49
CA ILE A 172 4.11 16.08 -9.41
C ILE A 172 5.44 16.75 -9.79
N GLY A 173 5.43 18.06 -10.03
CA GLY A 173 6.64 18.84 -10.33
C GLY A 173 7.67 18.79 -9.21
N VAL A 174 7.24 19.02 -7.96
CA VAL A 174 8.13 18.98 -6.78
C VAL A 174 8.73 17.59 -6.58
N VAL A 175 7.88 16.55 -6.63
CA VAL A 175 8.29 15.16 -6.46
C VAL A 175 9.29 14.75 -7.54
N LYS A 176 9.01 15.10 -8.80
CA LYS A 176 9.91 14.84 -9.94
C LYS A 176 11.27 15.51 -9.75
N GLN A 177 11.28 16.75 -9.27
CA GLN A 177 12.52 17.52 -9.08
C GLN A 177 13.38 16.97 -7.95
N HIS A 178 12.78 16.61 -6.81
CA HIS A 178 13.53 16.18 -5.61
C HIS A 178 13.85 14.69 -5.63
N MET A 179 12.90 13.84 -6.04
CA MET A 179 13.08 12.38 -6.01
C MET A 179 13.68 11.82 -7.30
N LYS A 180 13.88 12.64 -8.33
CA LYS A 180 14.42 12.25 -9.66
C LYS A 180 13.64 11.10 -10.33
N VAL A 181 12.37 10.93 -9.99
CA VAL A 181 11.51 9.90 -10.57
C VAL A 181 10.75 10.45 -11.78
N PRO A 182 10.48 9.63 -12.80
CA PRO A 182 9.68 10.05 -13.94
C PRO A 182 8.25 10.35 -13.50
N GLY A 183 7.64 11.39 -14.10
CA GLY A 183 6.27 11.82 -13.77
C GLY A 183 5.22 10.72 -13.90
N ASN A 184 5.44 9.75 -14.80
CA ASN A 184 4.54 8.61 -15.00
C ASN A 184 4.49 7.65 -13.79
N ASN A 185 5.48 7.69 -12.92
CA ASN A 185 5.54 6.84 -11.73
C ASN A 185 5.06 7.56 -10.47
N ILE A 186 4.54 8.79 -10.63
CA ILE A 186 4.04 9.60 -9.52
C ILE A 186 2.52 9.51 -9.49
N VAL A 187 1.98 9.00 -8.38
CA VAL A 187 0.54 8.91 -8.15
C VAL A 187 0.16 9.84 -7.01
N VAL A 188 -0.64 10.86 -7.30
CA VAL A 188 -1.16 11.78 -6.28
C VAL A 188 -2.57 11.38 -5.89
N SER A 189 -2.86 11.33 -4.60
CA SER A 189 -4.16 10.99 -4.02
C SER A 189 -4.48 11.93 -2.87
N TYR A 190 -5.77 12.12 -2.58
CA TYR A 190 -6.19 12.91 -1.43
C TYR A 190 -7.12 12.10 -0.52
N LYS A 191 -7.11 12.45 0.76
CA LYS A 191 -8.02 11.94 1.77
C LYS A 191 -8.53 13.12 2.59
N PRO A 192 -9.82 13.18 2.94
CA PRO A 192 -10.33 14.21 3.85
C PRO A 192 -9.67 14.13 5.23
#